data_AF-A0A920DTL3-F1
#
_entry.id   AF-A0A920DTL3-F1
#
_cell.length_a   1.000
_cell.length_b   1.000
_cell.length_c   1.000
_cell.angle_alpha   90.00
_cell.angle_beta   90.00
_cell.angle_gamma   90.00
#
_symmetry.space_group_name_H-M   'P 1'
#
loop_
_entity.id
_entity.type
_entity.pdbx_description
1 polymer ?
#
loop_
_entity_poly.entity_id
_entity_poly.type
_entity_poly.pdbx_seq_one_letter_code
_entity_poly.pdbx_strand_id
1 'polypeptide(L)'
;MRDDCITGETGAGKSIMLDALGLCIGDRADSRAIRPGAPRTDIAACFDVSQNTRAQVWLSERDLEAAGDCILRRTITAEGRSRAYINGSPATLSDCADLGQLLVDIHSQHAHQSLLRRPVQRSLLDT
;
A
#
# COMPACT_ATOMS: atom_id res chain seq x y z
N MET A 1 3.74 -22.58 5.25
CA MET A 1 4.95 -21.77 5.05
C MET A 1 5.01 -21.42 3.58
N ARG A 2 4.51 -20.23 3.20
CA ARG A 2 4.61 -19.69 1.84
C ARG A 2 5.70 -18.64 1.90
N ASP A 3 6.86 -18.96 1.35
CA ASP A 3 7.92 -18.00 1.10
C ASP A 3 7.47 -17.10 -0.06
N ASP A 4 7.03 -15.87 0.24
CA ASP A 4 6.77 -14.87 -0.79
C ASP A 4 8.11 -14.35 -1.33
N CYS A 5 8.62 -15.06 -2.34
CA CYS A 5 9.78 -14.65 -3.11
C CYS A 5 9.41 -13.41 -3.94
N ILE A 6 9.85 -12.23 -3.48
CA ILE A 6 9.69 -10.96 -4.21
C ILE A 6 10.63 -10.97 -5.41
N THR A 7 10.20 -11.63 -6.47
CA THR A 7 10.91 -11.73 -7.76
C THR A 7 10.51 -10.55 -8.65
N GLY A 8 10.96 -9.37 -8.23
CA GLY A 8 11.10 -8.22 -9.12
C GLY A 8 12.53 -8.21 -9.67
N GLU A 9 12.70 -8.77 -10.86
CA GLU A 9 13.94 -8.74 -11.63
C GLU A 9 14.42 -7.28 -11.80
N THR A 10 15.64 -6.97 -11.36
CA THR A 10 16.27 -5.62 -11.31
C THR A 10 15.71 -4.62 -10.28
N GLY A 11 16.57 -3.78 -9.70
CA GLY A 11 16.23 -2.81 -8.63
C GLY A 11 15.14 -1.77 -8.97
N ALA A 12 14.75 -1.67 -10.25
CA ALA A 12 13.61 -0.89 -10.69
C ALA A 12 12.27 -1.57 -10.35
N GLY A 13 12.17 -2.90 -10.50
CA GLY A 13 10.92 -3.65 -10.28
C GLY A 13 10.48 -3.63 -8.81
N LYS A 14 11.43 -3.73 -7.87
CA LYS A 14 11.15 -3.59 -6.43
C LYS A 14 10.69 -2.18 -6.06
N SER A 15 11.32 -1.15 -6.63
CA SER A 15 10.96 0.26 -6.35
C SER A 15 9.55 0.58 -6.87
N ILE A 16 9.20 0.12 -8.08
CA ILE A 16 7.85 0.28 -8.66
C ILE A 16 6.78 -0.37 -7.77
N MET A 17 7.05 -1.56 -7.23
CA MET A 17 6.12 -2.26 -6.33
C MET A 17 5.94 -1.51 -5.00
N LEU A 18 7.02 -0.96 -4.43
CA LEU A 18 6.94 -0.17 -3.20
C LEU A 18 6.22 1.15 -3.41
N ASP A 19 6.42 1.81 -4.56
CA ASP A 19 5.69 3.02 -4.92
C ASP A 19 4.19 2.71 -5.09
N ALA A 20 3.85 1.61 -5.77
CA ALA A 20 2.46 1.17 -5.92
C ALA A 20 1.80 0.82 -4.57
N LEU A 21 2.53 0.14 -3.68
CA LEU A 21 2.06 -0.15 -2.33
C LEU A 21 1.83 1.14 -1.54
N GLY A 22 2.78 2.08 -1.58
CA GLY A 22 2.67 3.41 -0.97
C GLY A 22 1.39 4.12 -1.40
N LEU A 23 1.09 4.12 -2.70
CA LEU A 23 -0.14 4.69 -3.24
C LEU A 23 -1.41 4.01 -2.68
N CYS A 24 -1.42 2.68 -2.52
CA CYS A 24 -2.55 1.96 -1.93
C CYS A 24 -2.77 2.29 -0.44
N ILE A 25 -1.70 2.47 0.33
CA ILE A 25 -1.75 2.77 1.77
C ILE A 25 -1.84 4.28 2.07
N GLY A 26 -2.19 5.10 1.08
CA GLY A 26 -2.52 6.51 1.31
C GLY A 26 -1.44 7.54 0.96
N ASP A 27 -0.28 7.15 0.41
CA ASP A 27 0.69 8.13 -0.11
C ASP A 27 0.05 9.03 -1.17
N ARG A 28 0.55 10.26 -1.30
CA ARG A 28 0.06 11.16 -2.34
C ARG A 28 0.31 10.58 -3.74
N ALA A 29 -0.74 10.55 -4.54
CA ALA A 29 -0.62 10.17 -5.94
C ALA A 29 0.11 11.25 -6.72
N ASP A 30 1.18 10.87 -7.41
CA ASP A 30 1.69 11.59 -8.56
C ASP A 30 1.09 10.96 -9.83
N SER A 31 0.59 11.81 -10.73
CA SER A 31 0.13 11.47 -12.08
C SER A 31 1.08 10.55 -12.87
N ARG A 32 2.36 10.52 -12.51
CA ARG A 32 3.38 9.58 -13.03
C ARG A 32 3.06 8.09 -12.82
N ALA A 33 2.12 7.76 -11.92
CA ALA A 33 1.67 6.38 -11.69
C ALA A 33 0.81 5.81 -12.82
N ILE A 34 0.36 6.62 -13.77
CA ILE A 34 -0.47 6.19 -14.90
C ILE A 34 0.41 5.90 -16.10
N ARG A 35 0.28 4.69 -16.65
CA ARG A 35 0.98 4.29 -17.87
C ARG A 35 0.63 5.26 -19.02
N PRO A 36 1.62 5.75 -19.79
CA PRO A 36 1.36 6.63 -20.93
C PRO A 36 0.31 6.03 -21.88
N GLY A 37 -0.69 6.84 -22.24
CA GLY A 37 -1.80 6.44 -23.11
C GLY A 37 -2.93 5.67 -22.41
N ALA A 38 -2.81 5.34 -21.11
CA ALA A 38 -3.88 4.70 -20.36
C ALA A 38 -4.83 5.74 -19.73
N PRO A 39 -6.16 5.48 -19.71
CA PRO A 39 -7.12 6.42 -19.13
C PRO A 39 -7.11 6.42 -17.59
N ARG A 40 -6.60 5.36 -16.96
CA ARG A 40 -6.48 5.22 -15.51
C ARG A 40 -5.46 4.14 -15.13
N THR A 41 -5.08 4.12 -13.87
CA THR A 41 -4.38 3.02 -13.21
C THR A 41 -5.21 2.51 -12.04
N ASP A 42 -5.18 1.20 -11.83
CA ASP A 42 -5.85 0.49 -10.73
C ASP A 42 -4.79 -0.30 -9.97
N ILE A 43 -4.69 -0.04 -8.67
CA ILE A 43 -3.70 -0.66 -7.78
C ILE A 43 -4.47 -1.33 -6.65
N ALA A 44 -4.13 -2.59 -6.35
CA ALA A 44 -4.72 -3.33 -5.23
C ALA A 44 -3.62 -4.02 -4.43
N ALA A 45 -3.71 -3.95 -3.10
CA ALA A 45 -2.87 -4.65 -2.16
C ALA A 45 -3.74 -5.51 -1.25
N CYS A 46 -3.37 -6.78 -1.08
CA CYS A 46 -4.05 -7.74 -0.24
C CYS A 46 -3.16 -8.06 0.96
N PHE A 47 -3.74 -8.04 2.16
CA PHE A 47 -3.04 -8.25 3.41
C PHE A 47 -3.76 -9.32 4.20
N ASP A 48 -3.03 -10.32 4.68
CA ASP A 48 -3.53 -11.25 5.69
C ASP A 48 -3.59 -10.49 7.03
N VAL A 49 -4.80 -10.29 7.52
CA VAL A 49 -5.08 -9.64 8.80
C VAL A 49 -5.50 -10.64 9.88
N SER A 50 -5.45 -11.94 9.63
CA SER A 50 -5.88 -12.98 10.58
C SER A 50 -5.15 -12.90 11.93
N GLN A 51 -3.89 -12.47 11.93
CA GLN A 51 -3.07 -12.25 13.12
C GLN A 51 -2.96 -10.77 13.54
N ASN A 52 -3.72 -9.87 12.89
CA ASN A 52 -3.70 -8.43 13.16
C ASN A 52 -5.00 -7.98 13.84
N THR A 53 -5.11 -8.22 15.15
CA THR A 53 -6.31 -7.85 15.92
C THR A 53 -6.59 -6.34 15.86
N ARG A 54 -5.56 -5.48 15.81
CA ARG A 54 -5.73 -4.03 15.70
C ARG A 54 -6.39 -3.63 14.38
N ALA A 55 -5.95 -4.20 13.26
CA ALA A 55 -6.58 -3.97 11.96
C ALA A 55 -7.99 -4.56 11.89
N GLN A 56 -8.22 -5.75 12.45
CA GLN A 56 -9.56 -6.35 12.50
C GLN A 56 -10.56 -5.48 13.28
N VAL A 57 -10.17 -4.95 14.45
CA VAL A 57 -11.01 -4.04 15.25
C VAL A 57 -11.28 -2.75 14.46
N TRP A 58 -10.25 -2.13 13.89
CA TRP A 58 -10.39 -0.90 13.11
C TRP A 58 -11.37 -1.07 11.93
N LEU A 59 -11.31 -2.22 11.25
CA LEU A 59 -12.20 -2.57 10.14
C LEU A 59 -13.64 -2.78 10.62
N SER A 60 -13.82 -3.50 11.73
CA SER A 60 -15.14 -3.77 12.32
C SER A 60 -15.84 -2.49 12.79
N GLU A 61 -15.10 -1.56 13.41
CA GLU A 61 -15.65 -0.25 13.85
C GLU A 61 -16.18 0.63 12.70
N ARG A 62 -15.86 0.29 11.45
CA ARG A 62 -16.22 1.04 10.23
C ARG A 62 -17.12 0.26 9.29
N ASP A 63 -17.62 -0.90 9.70
CA ASP A 63 -18.40 -1.82 8.86
C ASP A 63 -17.64 -2.27 7.58
N LEU A 64 -16.32 -2.43 7.69
CA LEU A 64 -15.40 -2.82 6.60
C LEU A 64 -14.86 -4.25 6.80
N GLU A 65 -15.67 -5.17 7.32
CA GLU A 65 -15.24 -6.51 7.76
C GLU A 65 -14.31 -7.24 6.77
N ALA A 66 -13.29 -7.91 7.32
CA ALA A 66 -12.34 -8.73 6.59
C ALA A 66 -12.47 -10.18 7.06
N ALA A 67 -12.74 -11.11 6.14
CA ALA A 67 -12.78 -12.56 6.41
C ALA A 67 -11.35 -13.14 6.48
N GLY A 68 -10.47 -12.52 7.27
CA GLY A 68 -9.05 -12.86 7.37
C GLY A 68 -8.15 -12.11 6.38
N ASP A 69 -8.69 -11.67 5.23
CA ASP A 69 -7.96 -10.87 4.24
C ASP A 69 -8.53 -9.45 4.13
N CYS A 70 -7.66 -8.46 4.05
CA CYS A 70 -7.98 -7.06 3.82
C CYS A 70 -7.44 -6.60 2.46
N ILE A 71 -8.30 -5.99 1.65
CA ILE A 71 -7.94 -5.46 0.33
C ILE A 71 -8.02 -3.94 0.33
N LEU A 72 -6.89 -3.28 0.13
CA LEU A 72 -6.80 -1.85 -0.16
C LEU A 72 -6.69 -1.65 -1.67
N ARG A 73 -7.63 -0.91 -2.27
CA ARG A 73 -7.63 -0.62 -3.70
C ARG A 73 -7.68 0.87 -3.96
N ARG A 74 -6.84 1.35 -4.88
CA ARG A 74 -6.82 2.73 -5.35
C ARG A 74 -6.95 2.79 -6.86
N THR A 75 -7.83 3.66 -7.35
CA THR A 75 -8.01 3.95 -8.77
C THR A 75 -7.65 5.41 -9.01
N ILE A 76 -6.72 5.68 -9.93
CA ILE A 76 -6.30 7.05 -10.29
C ILE A 76 -6.53 7.24 -11.80
N THR A 77 -7.33 8.22 -12.18
CA THR A 77 -7.64 8.55 -13.58
C THR A 77 -6.63 9.53 -14.15
N ALA A 78 -6.44 9.55 -15.48
CA ALA A 78 -5.57 10.52 -16.16
C ALA A 78 -5.95 11.98 -15.88
N GLU A 79 -7.22 12.24 -15.54
CA GLU A 79 -7.75 13.55 -15.13
C GLU A 79 -7.38 13.95 -13.69
N GLY A 80 -6.58 13.14 -12.98
CA GLY A 80 -6.13 13.40 -11.61
C GLY A 80 -7.13 13.00 -10.51
N ARG A 81 -8.32 12.48 -10.85
CA ARG A 81 -9.25 11.95 -9.84
C ARG A 81 -8.71 10.67 -9.23
N SER A 82 -8.72 10.59 -7.90
CA SER A 82 -8.30 9.43 -7.12
C SER A 82 -9.49 8.91 -6.31
N ARG A 83 -9.72 7.60 -6.34
CA ARG A 83 -10.73 6.91 -5.53
C ARG A 83 -10.07 5.79 -4.76
N ALA A 84 -10.48 5.59 -3.51
CA ALA A 84 -9.97 4.54 -2.65
C ALA A 84 -11.10 3.64 -2.17
N TYR A 85 -10.75 2.39 -1.90
CA TYR A 85 -11.67 1.34 -1.49
C TYR A 85 -10.99 0.42 -0.48
N ILE A 86 -11.75 0.00 0.53
CA ILE A 86 -11.36 -1.01 1.52
C ILE A 86 -12.38 -2.13 1.44
N ASN A 87 -11.94 -3.37 1.18
CA ASN A 87 -12.82 -4.54 1.03
C ASN A 87 -13.99 -4.33 0.05
N GLY A 88 -13.74 -3.54 -1.01
CA GLY A 88 -14.73 -3.22 -2.04
C GLY A 88 -15.60 -2.00 -1.74
N SER A 89 -15.68 -1.56 -0.48
CA SER A 89 -16.43 -0.38 -0.05
C SER A 89 -15.65 0.91 -0.31
N PRO A 90 -16.31 2.02 -0.74
CA PRO A 90 -15.65 3.31 -0.86
C PRO A 90 -15.06 3.77 0.47
N ALA A 91 -13.83 4.27 0.43
CA ALA A 91 -13.13 4.76 1.61
C ALA A 91 -12.39 6.06 1.30
N THR A 92 -12.02 6.80 2.35
CA THR A 92 -11.18 7.99 2.19
C THR A 92 -9.70 7.61 2.09
N LEU A 93 -8.87 8.53 1.61
CA LEU A 93 -7.41 8.36 1.66
C LEU A 93 -6.89 8.36 3.10
N SER A 94 -7.58 9.06 4.02
CA SER A 94 -7.23 9.03 5.45
C SER A 94 -7.46 7.64 6.02
N ASP A 95 -8.61 7.03 5.71
CA ASP A 95 -8.92 5.65 6.12
C ASP A 95 -7.85 4.65 5.63
N CYS A 96 -7.41 4.80 4.38
CA CYS A 96 -6.35 3.96 3.81
C CYS A 96 -5.00 4.20 4.48
N ALA A 97 -4.69 5.44 4.89
CA ALA A 97 -3.47 5.79 5.59
C ALA A 97 -3.46 5.26 7.03
N ASP A 98 -4.57 5.41 7.75
CA ASP A 98 -4.72 4.95 9.12
C ASP A 98 -4.63 3.41 9.19
N LEU A 99 -5.37 2.72 8.32
CA LEU A 99 -5.30 1.26 8.22
C LEU A 99 -3.95 0.80 7.68
N GLY A 100 -3.39 1.50 6.71
CA GLY A 100 -2.07 1.23 6.14
C GLY A 100 -0.97 1.17 7.19
N GLN A 101 -0.97 2.07 8.17
CA GLN A 101 -0.02 2.04 9.30
C GLN A 101 -0.14 0.74 10.11
N LEU A 102 -1.37 0.31 10.41
CA LEU A 102 -1.63 -0.93 11.16
C LEU A 102 -1.17 -2.18 10.40
N LEU A 103 -1.28 -2.17 9.08
CA LEU A 103 -0.89 -3.29 8.22
C LEU A 103 0.63 -3.35 8.06
N VAL A 104 1.25 -2.22 7.74
CA VAL A 104 2.70 -2.11 7.51
C VAL A 104 3.49 -2.44 8.77
N ASP A 105 3.03 -2.04 9.96
CA ASP A 105 3.67 -2.39 11.22
C ASP A 105 3.81 -3.91 11.39
N ILE A 106 2.72 -4.66 11.16
CA ILE A 106 2.71 -6.12 11.29
C ILE A 106 3.58 -6.76 10.20
N HIS A 107 3.45 -6.32 8.95
CA HIS A 107 4.31 -6.86 7.90
C HIS A 107 5.78 -6.52 8.12
N SER A 108 6.12 -5.40 8.75
CA SER A 108 7.51 -5.05 9.10
C SER A 108 8.08 -5.96 10.19
N GLN A 109 7.26 -6.34 11.19
CA GLN A 109 7.64 -7.31 12.23
C GLN A 109 7.89 -8.71 11.64
N HIS A 110 7.06 -9.12 10.67
CA HIS A 110 7.22 -10.39 9.96
C HIS A 110 8.34 -10.34 8.88
N ALA A 111 8.58 -9.17 8.29
CA ALA A 111 9.53 -8.94 7.20
C ALA A 111 10.78 -8.19 7.66
N HIS A 112 11.40 -8.61 8.77
CA HIS A 112 12.63 -8.04 9.34
C HIS A 112 13.88 -8.13 8.41
N GLN A 113 13.68 -8.34 7.10
CA GLN A 113 14.61 -8.11 6.02
C GLN A 113 13.94 -7.29 4.89
N SER A 114 14.43 -6.06 4.69
CA SER A 114 14.60 -5.41 3.38
C SER A 114 13.45 -4.61 2.72
N LEU A 115 12.23 -4.46 3.27
CA LEU A 115 11.12 -3.88 2.47
C LEU A 115 10.72 -2.42 2.75
N LEU A 116 11.01 -1.85 3.92
CA LEU A 116 10.50 -0.51 4.28
C LEU A 116 11.57 0.54 4.61
N ARG A 117 12.86 0.21 4.46
CA ARG A 117 13.90 1.23 4.50
C ARG A 117 14.02 1.88 3.12
N ARG A 118 13.29 2.99 2.89
CA ARG A 118 13.84 4.04 2.01
C ARG A 118 15.23 4.38 2.56
N PRO A 119 16.31 4.42 1.75
CA PRO A 119 17.50 5.12 2.17
C PRO A 119 17.04 6.57 2.36
N VAL A 120 16.96 7.02 3.60
CA VAL A 120 17.02 8.45 3.89
C VAL A 120 18.43 8.86 3.50
N GLN A 121 18.65 9.10 2.21
CA GLN A 121 19.78 9.86 1.73
C GLN A 121 19.44 11.32 2.00
N ARG A 122 19.41 11.72 3.28
CA ARG A 122 19.73 13.10 3.63
C ARG A 122 21.24 13.20 3.48
N SER A 123 21.62 13.87 2.41
CA SER A 123 22.92 14.45 2.15
C SER A 123 23.72 14.71 3.43
N LEU A 124 24.75 13.89 3.65
CA LEU A 124 26.07 14.45 3.97
C LEU A 124 26.53 15.27 2.76
N LEU A 125 27.35 16.29 3.02
CA LEU A 125 27.89 17.36 2.16
C LEU A 125 27.09 18.67 2.26
N ASP A 126 27.62 19.81 2.71
CA ASP A 126 28.96 20.17 3.20
C ASP A 126 28.88 21.53 3.94
N THR A 127 29.73 21.68 4.96
CA THR A 127 30.05 22.87 5.81
C THR A 127 29.11 23.23 6.96
#